data_AF-E6SUX0-F1
#
_entry.id   AF-E6SUX0-F1
#
_cell.length_a   1.000
_cell.length_b   1.000
_cell.length_c   1.000
_cell.angle_alpha   90.00
_cell.angle_beta   90.00
_cell.angle_gamma   90.00
#
_symmetry.space_group_name_H-M   'P 1'
#
loop_
_entity.id
_entity.type
_entity.pdbx_description
1 polymer ?
#
loop_
_entity_poly.entity_id
_entity_poly.type
_entity_poly.pdbx_seq_one_letter_code
_entity_poly.pdbx_strand_id
1 'polypeptide(L)'
;MKKLLFLFLNALVLTIMGCGNDAVPKDEAWDSERTIIIASKKLFGVVPNIEHHVCDSLYAVKNASSDEEWKAFSVEIENFDYQPGYEYVLKLNIHHVRLFQDGI
;
A
#
# COMPACT_ATOMS: atom_id res chain seq x y z
N MET A 1 41.43 -28.88 31.11
CA MET A 1 40.41 -27.95 30.57
C MET A 1 40.98 -27.13 29.40
N LYS A 2 41.41 -27.78 28.30
CA LYS A 2 42.01 -27.08 27.13
C LYS A 2 41.19 -27.27 25.84
N LYS A 3 40.42 -28.37 25.77
CA LYS A 3 39.50 -28.67 24.66
C LYS A 3 38.20 -27.83 24.71
N LEU A 4 37.79 -27.39 25.91
CA LEU A 4 36.62 -26.52 26.09
C LEU A 4 36.90 -25.07 25.65
N LEU A 5 38.15 -24.60 25.81
CA LEU A 5 38.59 -23.27 25.37
C LEU A 5 38.58 -23.16 23.83
N PHE A 6 38.94 -24.24 23.13
CA PHE A 6 38.88 -24.31 21.66
C PHE A 6 37.45 -24.28 21.10
N LEU A 7 36.48 -24.88 21.82
CA LEU A 7 35.06 -24.83 21.46
C LEU A 7 34.47 -23.43 21.65
N PHE A 8 34.87 -22.72 22.71
CA PHE A 8 34.42 -21.35 22.96
C PHE A 8 35.03 -20.34 21.96
N LEU A 9 36.28 -20.55 21.53
CA LEU A 9 36.95 -19.67 20.58
C LEU A 9 36.41 -19.82 19.14
N ASN A 10 35.97 -21.02 18.74
CA ASN A 10 35.33 -21.23 17.43
C ASN A 10 33.89 -20.70 17.37
N ALA A 11 33.17 -20.68 18.50
CA ALA A 11 31.84 -20.08 18.57
C ALA A 11 31.88 -18.55 18.42
N LEU A 12 32.98 -17.90 18.81
CA LEU A 12 33.15 -16.45 18.75
C LEU A 12 33.45 -15.92 17.34
N VAL A 13 33.96 -16.75 16.42
CA VAL A 13 34.30 -16.33 15.05
C VAL A 13 33.09 -16.37 14.12
N LEU A 14 32.04 -17.12 14.47
CA LEU A 14 30.81 -17.22 13.67
C LEU A 14 29.84 -16.03 13.84
N THR A 15 30.12 -15.09 14.75
CA THR A 15 29.22 -13.95 15.03
C THR A 15 29.56 -12.68 14.25
N ILE A 16 30.65 -12.65 13.48
CA ILE A 16 31.10 -11.44 12.75
C ILE A 16 30.91 -11.49 11.23
N MET A 17 30.21 -12.48 10.68
CA MET A 17 29.65 -12.33 9.33
C MET A 17 28.33 -11.57 9.39
N GLY A 18 28.40 -10.33 9.88
CA GLY A 18 27.39 -9.33 9.61
C GLY A 18 27.43 -9.08 8.11
N CYS A 19 26.39 -9.52 7.41
CA CYS A 19 26.18 -9.18 6.01
C CYS A 19 25.85 -7.69 5.97
N GLY A 20 26.90 -6.88 6.01
CA GLY A 20 26.85 -5.47 5.67
C GLY A 20 26.47 -5.37 4.20
N ASN A 21 25.25 -4.93 3.96
CA ASN A 21 24.91 -3.90 3.00
C ASN A 21 23.47 -3.49 3.29
N ASP A 22 23.30 -2.55 4.21
CA ASP A 22 22.08 -1.75 4.30
C ASP A 22 22.10 -0.72 3.15
N ALA A 23 22.31 -1.20 1.92
CA ALA A 23 21.90 -0.45 0.76
C ALA A 23 20.38 -0.58 0.74
N VAL A 24 19.71 0.36 1.43
CA VAL A 24 18.28 0.59 1.28
C VAL A 24 18.03 0.68 -0.23
N PRO A 25 17.26 -0.26 -0.83
CA PRO A 25 17.01 -0.22 -2.26
C PRO A 25 16.35 1.11 -2.59
N LYS A 26 17.02 1.91 -3.42
CA LYS A 26 16.39 3.05 -4.07
C LYS A 26 15.25 2.49 -4.93
N ASP A 27 14.05 3.00 -4.69
CA ASP A 27 12.82 2.71 -5.43
C ASP A 27 12.21 1.32 -5.19
N GLU A 28 11.67 1.10 -3.98
CA GLU A 28 10.83 -0.05 -3.68
C GLU A 28 9.42 0.18 -4.28
N ALA A 29 9.25 -0.20 -5.55
CA ALA A 29 7.95 -0.33 -6.20
C ALA A 29 7.33 -1.69 -5.85
N TRP A 30 6.03 -1.71 -5.56
CA TRP A 30 5.32 -2.94 -5.27
C TRP A 30 3.89 -2.90 -5.78
N ASP A 31 3.36 -4.08 -6.12
CA ASP A 31 2.02 -4.23 -6.70
C ASP A 31 1.05 -4.75 -5.66
N SER A 32 -0.15 -4.18 -5.64
CA SER A 32 -1.23 -4.59 -4.75
C SER A 32 -2.49 -4.83 -5.55
N GLU A 33 -3.12 -5.97 -5.33
CA GLU A 33 -4.45 -6.25 -5.87
C GLU A 33 -5.53 -5.94 -4.82
N ARG A 34 -6.61 -5.27 -5.24
CA ARG A 34 -7.77 -5.01 -4.39
C ARG A 34 -9.06 -5.16 -5.17
N THR A 35 -10.04 -5.84 -4.59
CA THR A 35 -11.41 -5.86 -5.12
C THR A 35 -12.30 -4.93 -4.32
N ILE A 36 -12.99 -4.02 -4.99
CA ILE A 36 -13.92 -3.07 -4.37
C ILE A 36 -15.33 -3.23 -4.92
N ILE A 37 -16.32 -2.93 -4.09
CA ILE A 37 -17.74 -2.84 -4.46
C ILE A 37 -18.11 -1.36 -4.47
N ILE A 38 -18.84 -0.93 -5.51
CA ILE A 38 -19.29 0.45 -5.66
C ILE A 38 -20.77 0.55 -5.27
N ALA A 39 -21.12 1.52 -4.42
CA ALA A 39 -22.50 1.81 -4.07
C ALA A 39 -23.17 2.70 -5.12
N SER A 40 -24.51 2.62 -5.18
CA SER A 40 -25.34 3.55 -5.95
C SER A 40 -25.35 4.99 -5.43
N LYS A 41 -24.80 5.22 -4.23
CA LYS A 41 -24.72 6.53 -3.59
C LYS A 41 -23.29 7.07 -3.64
N LYS A 42 -23.19 8.39 -3.66
CA LYS A 42 -21.93 9.11 -3.49
C LYS A 42 -21.78 9.63 -2.05
N LEU A 43 -20.54 9.73 -1.60
CA LEU A 43 -20.15 10.32 -0.31
C LEU A 43 -19.36 11.60 -0.57
N PHE A 44 -19.51 12.57 0.33
CA PHE A 44 -18.67 13.76 0.30
C PHE A 44 -17.24 13.39 0.72
N GLY A 45 -16.24 13.82 -0.03
CA GLY A 45 -14.84 13.56 0.29
C GLY A 45 -13.89 14.58 -0.35
N VAL A 46 -12.61 14.46 0.03
CA VAL A 46 -11.54 15.35 -0.45
C VAL A 46 -10.71 14.59 -1.46
N VAL A 47 -10.56 15.16 -2.66
CA VAL A 47 -9.60 14.68 -3.66
C VAL A 47 -8.29 15.45 -3.45
N PRO A 48 -7.17 14.76 -3.13
CA PRO A 48 -5.88 15.41 -3.05
C PRO A 48 -5.42 15.83 -4.45
N ASN A 49 -5.35 17.14 -4.69
CA ASN A 49 -4.64 17.74 -5.82
C ASN A 49 -3.41 18.49 -5.27
N ILE A 50 -2.35 18.57 -6.09
CA ILE A 50 -1.04 19.14 -5.78
C ILE A 50 -1.12 20.60 -5.24
N GLU A 51 -2.13 21.36 -5.63
CA GLU A 51 -2.28 22.78 -5.24
C GLU A 51 -3.48 23.07 -4.34
N HIS A 52 -4.59 22.32 -4.47
CA HIS A 52 -5.80 22.56 -3.68
C HIS A 52 -6.52 21.25 -3.32
N HIS A 53 -7.08 21.20 -2.11
CA HIS A 53 -8.04 20.15 -1.74
C HIS A 53 -9.40 20.48 -2.37
N VAL A 54 -9.83 19.66 -3.34
CA VAL A 54 -11.16 19.78 -3.93
C VAL A 54 -12.12 18.90 -3.16
N CYS A 55 -13.17 19.51 -2.62
CA CYS A 55 -14.29 18.81 -1.99
C CYS A 55 -15.32 18.43 -3.05
N ASP A 56 -15.62 17.14 -3.19
CA ASP A 56 -16.57 16.65 -4.21
C ASP A 56 -17.40 15.45 -3.72
N SER A 57 -18.43 15.11 -4.49
CA SER A 57 -19.25 13.93 -4.35
C SER A 57 -18.58 12.75 -5.06
N LEU A 58 -18.00 11.83 -4.27
CA LEU A 58 -17.20 10.70 -4.72
C LEU A 58 -17.96 9.38 -4.61
N TYR A 59 -17.62 8.40 -5.44
CA TYR A 59 -18.22 7.07 -5.33
C TYR A 59 -17.97 6.47 -3.94
N ALA A 60 -19.02 5.94 -3.31
CA ALA A 60 -18.86 5.20 -2.07
C ALA A 60 -18.42 3.77 -2.38
N VAL A 61 -17.32 3.32 -1.78
CA VAL A 61 -16.78 1.98 -2.01
C VAL A 61 -16.52 1.26 -0.70
N LYS A 62 -16.53 -0.08 -0.75
CA LYS A 62 -16.00 -0.94 0.32
C LYS A 62 -15.13 -2.03 -0.29
N ASN A 63 -14.17 -2.53 0.47
CA ASN A 63 -13.38 -3.68 0.06
C ASN A 63 -14.26 -4.94 0.10
N ALA A 64 -14.26 -5.73 -0.97
CA ALA A 64 -15.11 -6.91 -1.08
C ALA A 64 -14.75 -8.00 -0.06
N SER A 65 -13.50 -8.04 0.40
CA SER A 65 -12.99 -9.08 1.31
C SER A 65 -13.08 -8.72 2.79
N SER A 66 -13.67 -7.57 3.13
CA SER A 66 -13.74 -7.07 4.51
C SER A 66 -15.08 -6.43 4.81
N ASP A 67 -15.55 -6.56 6.05
CA ASP A 67 -16.74 -5.84 6.55
C ASP A 67 -16.45 -4.39 6.92
N GLU A 68 -15.57 -3.72 6.15
CA GLU A 68 -15.27 -2.31 6.34
C GLU A 68 -16.46 -1.41 5.99
N GLU A 69 -16.51 -0.25 6.65
CA GLU A 69 -17.47 0.80 6.33
C GLU A 69 -17.24 1.37 4.91
N TRP A 70 -18.31 1.91 4.33
CA TRP A 70 -18.26 2.62 3.05
C TRP A 70 -17.38 3.86 3.15
N LYS A 71 -16.46 4.02 2.20
CA LYS A 71 -15.51 5.14 2.13
C LYS A 71 -15.61 5.84 0.79
N ALA A 72 -15.29 7.14 0.76
CA ALA A 72 -15.19 7.89 -0.49
C ALA A 72 -13.98 7.39 -1.31
N PHE A 73 -14.20 7.04 -2.58
CA PHE A 73 -13.14 6.64 -3.49
C PHE A 73 -12.59 7.86 -4.22
N SER A 74 -11.39 8.28 -3.84
CA SER A 74 -10.74 9.50 -4.34
C SER A 74 -10.01 9.35 -5.67
N VAL A 75 -10.09 8.17 -6.30
CA VAL A 75 -9.47 7.90 -7.59
C VAL A 75 -10.54 7.98 -8.67
N GLU A 76 -10.29 8.81 -9.68
CA GLU A 76 -11.13 8.89 -10.87
C GLU A 76 -11.01 7.59 -11.68
N ILE A 77 -12.15 7.06 -12.14
CA ILE A 77 -12.20 5.89 -13.02
C ILE A 77 -12.68 6.41 -14.37
N GLU A 78 -11.77 6.47 -15.33
CA GLU A 78 -12.06 6.98 -16.66
C GLU A 78 -13.19 6.18 -17.32
N ASN A 79 -14.14 6.90 -17.95
CA ASN A 79 -15.28 6.31 -18.66
C ASN A 79 -16.19 5.40 -17.80
N PHE A 80 -16.21 5.60 -16.47
CA PHE A 80 -17.10 4.88 -15.57
C PHE A 80 -18.18 5.79 -14.97
N ASP A 81 -19.44 5.44 -15.24
CA ASP A 81 -20.59 5.99 -14.56
C ASP A 81 -21.47 4.87 -13.98
N TYR A 82 -21.86 5.04 -12.72
CA TYR A 82 -22.76 4.10 -12.06
C TYR A 82 -24.16 4.17 -12.68
N GLN A 83 -24.69 3.02 -13.14
CA GLN A 83 -26.07 2.91 -13.61
C GLN A 83 -26.96 2.27 -12.53
N PRO A 84 -28.12 2.88 -12.20
CA PRO A 84 -29.08 2.27 -11.29
C PRO A 84 -29.54 0.88 -11.76
N GLY A 85 -29.68 -0.05 -10.81
CA GLY A 85 -30.14 -1.42 -11.07
C GLY A 85 -29.01 -2.46 -11.25
N TYR A 86 -27.75 -2.03 -11.23
CA TYR A 86 -26.59 -2.91 -11.33
C TYR A 86 -25.73 -2.89 -10.06
N GLU A 87 -25.11 -4.03 -9.76
CA GLU A 87 -24.01 -4.10 -8.79
C GLU A 87 -22.69 -4.08 -9.55
N TYR A 88 -21.76 -3.22 -9.12
CA TYR A 88 -20.45 -3.09 -9.72
C TYR A 88 -19.38 -3.57 -8.74
N VAL A 89 -18.56 -4.50 -9.20
CA VAL A 89 -17.39 -5.03 -8.49
C VAL A 89 -16.17 -4.80 -9.37
N LEU A 90 -15.21 -4.02 -8.88
CA LEU A 90 -14.00 -3.69 -9.63
C LEU A 90 -12.80 -4.38 -9.01
N LYS A 91 -11.95 -4.94 -9.87
CA LYS A 91 -10.66 -5.50 -9.51
C LYS A 91 -9.56 -4.52 -9.92
N LEU A 92 -8.88 -3.97 -8.93
CA LEU A 92 -7.83 -2.98 -9.11
C LEU A 92 -6.46 -3.63 -8.96
N ASN A 93 -5.56 -3.36 -9.89
CA ASN A 93 -4.14 -3.58 -9.73
C ASN A 93 -3.47 -2.22 -9.53
N ILE A 94 -2.85 -2.03 -8.38
CA ILE A 94 -2.28 -0.76 -7.94
C ILE A 94 -0.77 -0.91 -7.89
N HIS A 95 -0.09 -0.12 -8.72
CA HIS A 95 1.36 0.01 -8.70
C HIS A 95 1.76 1.12 -7.74
N HIS A 96 2.37 0.76 -6.61
CA HIS A 96 2.85 1.71 -5.62
C HIS A 96 4.27 2.13 -5.96
N VAL A 97 4.52 3.44 -5.91
CA VAL A 97 5.86 4.02 -6.05
C VAL A 97 6.14 4.82 -4.79
N ARG A 98 7.12 4.39 -3.99
CA ARG A 98 7.55 5.16 -2.81
C ARG A 98 8.39 6.34 -3.28
N LEU A 99 7.80 7.54 -3.28
CA LEU A 99 8.56 8.78 -3.47
C LEU A 99 9.27 9.09 -2.15
N PHE A 100 10.59 8.89 -2.10
CA PHE A 100 11.40 9.44 -1.03
C PHE A 100 11.43 10.96 -1.21
N GLN A 101 10.84 11.72 -0.27
CA GLN A 101 11.17 13.13 -0.13
C GLN A 101 12.60 13.19 0.39
N ASP A 102 13.53 13.50 -0.49
CA ASP A 102 14.89 13.85 -0.07
C ASP A 102 14.80 14.97 0.96
N GLY A 103 15.42 14.75 2.11
CA GLY A 103 15.28 15.59 3.30
C GLY A 103 15.58 17.07 3.05
N ILE A 104 14.82 17.92 3.74
CA ILE A 104 15.16 19.32 4.00
C ILE A 104 16.35 19.37 4.97
#